data_AF-A0A1X7U1S4-F1
#
_entry.id   AF-A0A1X7U1S4-F1
#
_cell.length_a   1.000
_cell.length_b   1.000
_cell.length_c   1.000
_cell.angle_alpha   90.00
_cell.angle_beta   90.00
_cell.angle_gamma   90.00
#
_symmetry.space_group_name_H-M   'P 1'
#
loop_
_entity.id
_entity.type
_entity.pdbx_description
1 polymer ?
#
loop_
_entity_poly.entity_id
_entity_poly.type
_entity_poly.pdbx_seq_one_letter_code
_entity_poly.pdbx_strand_id
1 'polypeptide(L)' 'MRMIHAAIQSKGIRVTRERLRNVIHDVDPIGTSLRWNAKLSRKQYSVPGPNSLWHKDGNHKLVRWKIFIHAGIDGYS' A
#
# COMPACT_ATOMS: atom_id res chain seq x y z
N MET A 1 12.21 0.23 1.25
CA MET A 1 12.89 0.96 0.14
C MET A 1 13.05 2.46 0.37
N ARG A 2 12.00 3.21 0.74
CA ARG A 2 12.09 4.68 0.86
C ARG A 2 13.11 5.14 1.92
N MET A 3 13.20 4.43 3.05
CA MET A 3 14.22 4.69 4.09
C MET A 3 15.65 4.43 3.61
N ILE A 4 15.88 3.34 2.87
CA ILE A 4 17.21 3.00 2.35
C ILE A 4 17.66 4.02 1.30
N HIS A 5 16.73 4.43 0.42
CA HIS A 5 16.99 5.46 -0.58
C HIS A 5 17.36 6.80 0.06
N ALA A 6 16.63 7.23 1.10
CA ALA A 6 16.95 8.43 1.86
C ALA A 6 18.30 8.33 2.60
N ALA A 7 18.62 7.17 3.19
CA ALA A 7 19.90 6.95 3.86
C ALA A 7 21.08 7.05 2.89
N ILE A 8 20.96 6.50 1.68
CA ILE A 8 22.00 6.60 0.64
C ILE A 8 22.15 8.04 0.14
N GLN A 9 21.03 8.74 -0.05
CA GLN A 9 21.06 10.17 -0.40
C GLN A 9 21.72 11.03 0.68
N SER A 10 21.50 10.72 1.96
CA SER A 10 22.15 11.43 3.07
C SER A 10 23.67 11.28 3.09
N LYS A 11 24.19 10.19 2.49
CA LYS A 11 25.63 9.97 2.29
C LYS A 11 26.17 10.66 1.03
N GLY A 12 25.37 11.50 0.37
CA GLY A 12 25.75 12.21 -0.86
C GLY A 12 25.65 11.36 -2.13
N ILE A 13 25.17 10.12 -2.04
CA ILE A 13 25.11 9.19 -3.17
C ILE A 13 23.75 9.34 -3.86
N ARG A 14 23.74 9.86 -5.09
CA ARG A 14 22.53 10.00 -5.91
C ARG A 14 22.33 8.78 -6.79
N VAL A 15 21.36 7.94 -6.44
CA VAL A 15 21.02 6.71 -7.18
C VAL A 15 19.52 6.68 -7.47
N THR A 16 19.14 6.23 -8.67
CA THR A 16 17.75 6.02 -9.07
C THR A 16 17.11 4.91 -8.22
N ARG A 17 15.81 5.05 -7.91
CA ARG A 17 15.07 4.05 -7.12
C ARG A 17 15.08 2.67 -7.77
N GLU A 18 15.08 2.60 -9.10
CA GLU A 18 15.16 1.37 -9.87
C GLU A 18 16.49 0.64 -9.66
N ARG A 19 17.62 1.34 -9.84
CA ARG A 19 18.95 0.77 -9.63
C ARG A 19 19.14 0.29 -8.20
N LEU A 20 18.65 1.05 -7.22
CA LEU A 20 18.65 0.62 -5.83
C LEU A 20 17.80 -0.64 -5.60
N ARG A 21 16.65 -0.75 -6.28
CA ARG A 21 15.78 -1.93 -6.18
C ARG A 21 16.46 -3.18 -6.73
N ASN A 22 17.10 -3.09 -7.89
CA ASN A 22 17.77 -4.23 -8.51
C ASN A 22 18.91 -4.73 -7.61
N VAL A 23 19.76 -3.83 -7.12
CA VAL A 23 20.87 -4.21 -6.21
C VAL A 23 20.36 -4.86 -4.92
N ILE A 24 19.28 -4.35 -4.32
CA ILE A 24 18.72 -4.95 -3.10
C ILE A 24 18.11 -6.33 -3.38
N HIS A 25 17.48 -6.49 -4.54
CA HIS A 25 16.96 -7.79 -4.98
C HIS A 25 18.09 -8.80 -5.20
N ASP A 26 19.22 -8.37 -5.75
CA ASP A 26 20.38 -9.23 -6.01
C ASP A 26 21.15 -9.58 -4.72
N VAL A 27 21.28 -8.62 -3.80
CA VAL A 27 22.00 -8.80 -2.53
C VAL A 27 21.19 -9.60 -1.51
N ASP A 28 19.86 -9.43 -1.48
CA ASP A 28 18.97 -10.10 -0.54
C ASP A 28 17.68 -10.58 -1.24
N PRO A 29 17.77 -11.61 -2.11
CA PRO A 29 16.61 -12.12 -2.83
C PRO A 29 15.56 -12.73 -1.89
N ILE A 30 16.01 -13.40 -0.83
CA ILE A 30 15.13 -14.07 0.16
C ILE A 30 14.39 -13.04 1.00
N GLY A 31 15.09 -12.06 1.59
CA GLY A 31 14.46 -11.01 2.38
C GLY A 31 13.65 -10.02 1.55
N THR A 32 13.95 -9.88 0.26
CA THR A 32 13.09 -9.16 -0.70
C THR A 32 11.79 -9.92 -0.96
N SER A 33 11.87 -11.23 -1.23
CA SER A 33 10.70 -12.10 -1.40
C SER A 33 9.82 -12.14 -0.15
N LEU A 34 10.41 -12.31 1.04
CA LEU A 34 9.68 -12.31 2.31
C LEU A 34 8.96 -10.98 2.56
N ARG A 35 9.58 -9.84 2.22
CA ARG A 35 8.94 -8.52 2.37
C ARG A 35 7.81 -8.29 1.38
N TRP A 36 7.93 -8.81 0.16
CA TRP A 36 6.85 -8.76 -0.83
C TRP A 36 5.67 -9.63 -0.41
N ASN A 37 5.96 -10.82 0.12
CA ASN A 37 4.99 -11.80 0.57
C ASN A 37 4.51 -11.59 2.01
N ALA A 38 5.03 -10.57 2.70
CA ALA A 38 4.60 -10.20 4.03
C ALA A 38 3.14 -9.74 3.98
N LYS A 39 2.24 -10.67 4.27
CA LYS A 39 0.82 -10.40 4.40
C LYS A 39 0.65 -9.39 5.53
N LEU A 40 0.09 -8.22 5.22
CA LEU A 40 -0.40 -7.31 6.24
C LEU A 40 -1.36 -8.11 7.12
N SER A 41 -0.98 -8.31 8.38
CA SER A 41 -1.88 -8.92 9.36
C SER A 41 -3.15 -8.07 9.39
N ARG A 42 -4.30 -8.68 9.07
CA ARG A 42 -5.58 -8.00 9.21
C ARG A 42 -5.73 -7.67 10.69
N LYS A 43 -5.66 -6.39 11.03
CA LYS A 43 -6.02 -5.95 12.37
C LYS A 43 -7.49 -6.29 12.59
N GLN A 44 -7.80 -6.85 13.76
CA GLN A 44 -9.18 -6.95 14.19
C GLN A 44 -9.70 -5.52 14.35
N TYR A 45 -10.81 -5.23 13.68
CA TYR A 45 -11.45 -3.93 13.66
C TYR A 45 -12.81 -4.09 14.33
N SER A 46 -13.13 -3.17 15.23
CA SER A 46 -14.44 -3.08 15.88
C SER A 46 -14.83 -1.62 15.97
N VAL A 47 -16.13 -1.35 15.84
CA VAL A 47 -16.72 -0.04 16.10
C VAL A 47 -17.74 -0.12 17.24
N PRO A 48 -18.01 1.00 17.94
CA PRO A 48 -18.89 1.03 19.11
C PRO A 48 -20.33 0.54 18.87
N GLY A 49 -20.83 0.62 17.64
CA GLY A 49 -22.21 0.28 17.30
C GLY A 49 -22.54 0.63 15.84
N PRO A 50 -23.76 0.30 15.38
CA PRO A 50 -24.28 0.77 14.09
C PRO A 50 -24.17 2.30 13.98
N ASN A 51 -23.95 2.82 12.78
CA ASN A 51 -23.78 4.24 12.48
C ASN A 51 -22.55 4.91 13.11
N SER A 52 -21.64 4.17 13.74
CA SER A 52 -20.42 4.75 14.33
C SER A 52 -19.32 5.01 13.30
N LEU A 53 -19.29 4.26 12.19
CA LEU A 53 -18.37 4.47 11.06
C LEU A 53 -19.03 4.02 9.76
N TRP A 54 -18.81 4.76 8.67
CA TRP A 54 -19.27 4.40 7.34
C TRP A 54 -18.09 4.27 6.38
N HIS A 55 -18.03 3.16 5.65
CA HIS A 55 -17.10 2.97 4.56
C HIS A 55 -17.73 3.47 3.27
N LYS A 56 -17.06 4.36 2.55
CA LYS A 56 -17.47 4.83 1.23
C LYS A 56 -16.38 4.51 0.22
N ASP A 57 -16.76 3.89 -0.89
CA ASP A 57 -15.84 3.57 -1.99
C ASP A 57 -16.44 3.90 -3.36
N GLY A 58 -15.56 4.16 -4.32
CA GLY A 58 -15.90 4.51 -5.69
C GLY A 58 -15.47 3.43 -6.68
N ASN A 59 -16.41 2.94 -7.49
CA ASN A 59 -16.15 2.07 -8.62
C ASN A 59 -16.12 2.87 -9.93
N HIS A 60 -14.92 2.98 -10.51
CA HIS A 60 -14.65 3.76 -11.72
C HIS A 60 -14.51 2.89 -12.98
N LYS A 61 -14.86 1.61 -12.95
CA LYS A 61 -14.72 0.71 -14.11
C LYS A 61 -15.53 1.17 -15.33
N LEU A 62 -16.58 1.97 -15.12
CA LEU A 62 -17.45 2.49 -16.17
C LEU A 62 -17.16 3.95 -16.57
N VAL A 63 -16.00 4.49 -16.17
CA VAL A 63 -15.62 5.89 -16.45
C VAL A 63 -15.61 6.24 -17.93
N ARG A 64 -15.31 5.27 -18.82
CA ARG A 64 -15.35 5.46 -20.28
C ARG A 64 -16.73 5.87 -20.81
N TRP A 65 -17.80 5.45 -20.13
CA TRP A 65 -19.18 5.82 -20.42
C TRP A 65 -19.69 6.97 -19.55
N LYS A 66 -18.79 7.67 -18.83
CA LYS A 66 -19.10 8.75 -17.88
C LYS A 66 -19.96 8.30 -16.70
N ILE A 67 -19.91 7.02 -16.33
CA ILE A 67 -20.62 6.47 -15.18
C ILE A 67 -19.63 6.25 -14.03
N PHE A 68 -19.97 6.80 -12.86
CA PHE A 68 -19.22 6.64 -11.61
C PHE A 68 -20.17 6.11 -10.55
N ILE A 69 -19.82 4.99 -9.93
CA ILE A 69 -20.65 4.37 -8.90
C ILE A 69 -19.97 4.60 -7.56
N HIS A 70 -20.72 5.14 -6.59
CA HIS A 70 -20.25 5.27 -5.21
C HIS A 70 -21.18 4.49 -4.30
N ALA A 71 -20.62 3.69 -3.41
CA ALA A 71 -21.39 2.93 -2.43
C ALA A 71 -20.91 3.26 -1.02
N GLY A 72 -21.85 3.32 -0.09
CA GLY A 72 -21.61 3.49 1.34
C GLY A 72 -22.14 2.28 2.11
N ILE A 73 -21.36 1.75 3.04
CA ILE A 73 -21.74 0.62 3.89
C ILE A 73 -21.44 0.99 5.34
N ASP A 74 -22.35 0.66 6.25
CA ASP A 74 -22.08 0.78 7.68
C ASP A 74 -20.93 -0.17 8.07
N GLY A 75 -20.01 0.33 8.88
CA GLY A 75 -18.82 -0.38 9.31
C GLY A 75 -19.03 -1.27 10.52
N TYR A 76 -20.24 -1.38 11.08
CA TYR A 76 -20.53 -2.30 12.17
C TYR A 76 -20.72 -3.73 11.61
N SER A 77 -20.00 -4.70 12.18
CA SER A 77 -20.05 -6.12 11.81
C SER A 77 -19.66 -7.00 12.99
#